data_AF-A0A534T7G9-F1
#
_entry.id   AF-A0A534T7G9-F1
#
_cell.length_a   1.000
_cell.length_b   1.000
_cell.length_c   1.000
_cell.angle_alpha   90.00
_cell.angle_beta   90.00
_cell.angle_gamma   90.00
#
_symmetry.space_group_name_H-M   'P 1'
#
loop_
_entity.id
_entity.type
_entity.pdbx_description
1 polymer ?
#
loop_
_entity_poly.entity_id
_entity_poly.type
_entity_poly.pdbx_seq_one_letter_code
_entity_poly.pdbx_strand_id
1 'polypeptide(L)'
;MRRGPQDRERQGQQARLLRDRLRRLSRPLRPRGCLACRDRRRRPARGADVSGPHPPNGRRPRARAGARPARGQPGAAPRWRVVKTLALLLVLAGLAHGDDELRLPRVTRAIFDNGLHVVVAEYHELPLVEFQLIVGAGAAQDPPGKEGVSAVTANALRRGAGKLTAEELARAIESLGGRISTTPGTDGTIVTAEFLRDDFTAGLDLLRQVMLDPTFARDEVRRAREEQVAGIVAGLEDASALAEKCYGGFLYGSHPYGRPVEGRRATVSDLGRSDVTAYYDR
;
A
#
# COMPACT_ATOMS: atom_id res chain seq x y z
N MET A 1 20.16 24.36 -17.18
CA MET A 1 19.72 24.09 -18.57
C MET A 1 18.26 24.51 -18.74
N ARG A 2 17.97 25.59 -19.47
CA ARG A 2 16.60 26.06 -19.77
C ARG A 2 16.05 25.26 -20.96
N ARG A 3 14.98 24.46 -20.76
CA ARG A 3 14.28 23.78 -21.88
C ARG A 3 13.42 24.77 -22.64
N GLY A 4 13.50 24.72 -23.97
CA GLY A 4 12.91 25.66 -24.91
C GLY A 4 11.38 25.54 -25.07
N PRO A 5 10.75 26.56 -25.68
CA PRO A 5 9.29 26.70 -25.77
C PRO A 5 8.57 25.55 -26.51
N GLN A 6 9.25 24.82 -27.39
CA GLN A 6 8.67 23.69 -28.15
C GLN A 6 8.29 22.47 -27.27
N ASP A 7 8.96 22.28 -26.13
CA ASP A 7 8.65 21.18 -25.20
C ASP A 7 7.34 21.42 -24.42
N ARG A 8 6.99 22.70 -24.21
CA ARG A 8 5.73 23.09 -23.56
C ARG A 8 4.52 22.91 -24.47
N GLU A 9 4.68 23.10 -25.78
CA GLU A 9 3.60 22.93 -26.75
C GLU A 9 3.24 21.45 -26.96
N ARG A 10 4.25 20.56 -27.00
CA ARG A 10 4.01 19.10 -27.07
C ARG A 10 3.33 18.56 -25.81
N GLN A 11 3.72 19.03 -24.63
CA GLN A 11 3.05 18.70 -23.36
C GLN A 11 1.60 19.22 -23.30
N GLY A 12 1.34 20.39 -23.91
CA GLY A 12 -0.01 20.95 -24.02
C GLY A 12 -0.94 20.17 -24.94
N GLN A 13 -0.41 19.56 -26.01
CA GLN A 13 -1.20 18.76 -26.97
C GLN A 13 -1.54 17.36 -26.43
N GLN A 14 -0.59 16.67 -25.78
CA GLN A 14 -0.86 15.36 -25.17
C GLN A 14 -1.86 15.46 -24.00
N ALA A 15 -1.79 16.54 -23.21
CA ALA A 15 -2.74 16.81 -22.12
C ALA A 15 -4.16 17.18 -22.61
N ARG A 16 -4.33 17.52 -23.89
CA ARG A 16 -5.65 17.76 -24.52
C ARG A 16 -6.26 16.45 -25.05
N LEU A 17 -5.44 15.59 -25.65
CA LEU A 17 -5.87 14.26 -26.13
C LEU A 17 -6.34 13.33 -25.02
N LEU A 18 -5.67 13.33 -23.86
CA LEU A 18 -6.13 12.58 -22.68
C LEU A 18 -7.45 13.16 -22.13
N ARG A 19 -7.61 14.49 -22.20
CA ARG A 19 -8.80 15.21 -21.73
C ARG A 19 -10.05 14.81 -22.49
N ASP A 20 -9.99 14.72 -23.81
CA ASP A 20 -11.16 14.37 -24.61
C ASP A 20 -11.60 12.90 -24.47
N ARG A 21 -10.68 11.99 -24.18
CA ARG A 21 -11.01 10.56 -24.00
C ARG A 21 -11.67 10.25 -22.66
N LEU A 22 -11.32 10.98 -21.61
CA LEU A 22 -11.74 10.63 -20.24
C LEU A 22 -12.97 11.41 -19.75
N ARG A 23 -13.54 12.31 -20.56
CA ARG A 23 -14.79 13.07 -20.30
C ARG A 23 -16.07 12.24 -20.29
N ARG A 24 -16.04 10.95 -20.64
CA ARG A 24 -17.26 10.12 -20.81
C ARG A 24 -17.76 9.39 -19.56
N LEU A 25 -17.07 9.44 -18.42
CA LEU A 25 -17.15 8.36 -17.41
C LEU A 25 -17.48 8.72 -15.95
N SER A 26 -18.07 9.86 -15.64
CA SER A 26 -18.33 10.19 -14.23
C SER A 26 -19.41 11.23 -13.99
N ARG A 27 -20.06 10.99 -12.87
CA ARG A 27 -20.78 11.95 -12.04
C ARG A 27 -20.35 11.71 -10.58
N PRO A 28 -20.41 12.72 -9.70
CA PRO A 28 -19.80 12.63 -8.37
C PRO A 28 -20.81 12.57 -7.21
N LEU A 29 -20.37 11.99 -6.07
CA LEU A 29 -21.04 12.08 -4.76
C LEU A 29 -20.07 12.54 -3.65
N ARG A 30 -20.61 13.28 -2.67
CA ARG A 30 -19.91 14.11 -1.67
C ARG A 30 -19.99 13.53 -0.24
N PRO A 31 -19.04 13.83 0.67
CA PRO A 31 -19.15 13.52 2.10
C PRO A 31 -19.18 14.75 3.05
N ARG A 32 -19.67 14.51 4.27
CA ARG A 32 -19.57 15.29 5.54
C ARG A 32 -19.60 14.24 6.66
N GLY A 33 -18.99 14.32 7.85
CA GLY A 33 -18.27 15.32 8.62
C GLY A 33 -18.24 14.84 10.10
N CYS A 34 -17.15 15.09 10.81
CA CYS A 34 -16.72 14.54 12.13
C CYS A 34 -17.55 14.95 13.36
N LEU A 35 -17.26 14.32 14.52
CA LEU A 35 -17.28 14.93 15.86
C LEU A 35 -16.30 14.23 16.83
N ALA A 36 -15.95 14.90 17.93
CA ALA A 36 -14.67 14.86 18.66
C ALA A 36 -14.69 14.26 20.10
N CYS A 37 -13.58 14.45 20.85
CA CYS A 37 -13.34 14.38 22.33
C CYS A 37 -12.87 13.03 22.93
N ARG A 38 -11.99 12.90 23.96
CA ARG A 38 -11.17 13.80 24.81
C ARG A 38 -10.14 12.99 25.65
N ASP A 39 -9.08 13.70 26.03
CA ASP A 39 -7.91 13.51 26.93
C ASP A 39 -7.99 12.64 28.22
N ARG A 40 -6.88 11.97 28.60
CA ARG A 40 -6.26 12.00 29.96
C ARG A 40 -4.90 11.28 30.10
N ARG A 41 -3.95 11.95 30.76
CA ARG A 41 -2.58 11.54 31.13
C ARG A 41 -2.50 10.77 32.47
N ARG A 42 -1.45 9.94 32.68
CA ARG A 42 -0.48 9.94 33.82
C ARG A 42 0.51 8.74 33.82
N ARG A 43 1.70 8.94 34.40
CA ARG A 43 2.89 8.06 34.69
C ARG A 43 3.39 8.42 36.12
N PRO A 44 4.46 7.84 36.75
CA PRO A 44 5.27 6.58 36.56
C PRO A 44 5.71 5.82 37.88
N ALA A 45 6.51 4.73 37.75
CA ALA A 45 7.84 4.44 38.41
C ALA A 45 8.10 3.11 39.23
N ARG A 46 9.26 2.44 38.89
CA ARG A 46 10.27 1.61 39.66
C ARG A 46 9.84 0.30 40.39
N GLY A 47 10.64 -0.77 40.59
CA GLY A 47 12.06 -1.16 40.36
C GLY A 47 12.44 -2.48 41.12
N ALA A 48 13.72 -2.90 41.06
CA ALA A 48 14.49 -4.00 41.77
C ALA A 48 14.69 -5.33 40.98
N ASP A 49 15.86 -5.97 40.75
CA ASP A 49 17.28 -6.00 41.20
C ASP A 49 17.66 -7.28 42.01
N VAL A 50 18.65 -8.09 41.56
CA VAL A 50 19.39 -9.12 42.36
C VAL A 50 20.78 -9.40 41.75
N SER A 51 21.79 -9.51 42.62
CA SER A 51 23.25 -9.57 42.37
C SER A 51 23.94 -10.90 42.82
N GLY A 52 25.10 -11.22 42.20
CA GLY A 52 26.35 -11.74 42.84
C GLY A 52 26.66 -13.26 42.81
N PRO A 53 27.87 -13.76 43.20
CA PRO A 53 29.19 -13.11 43.44
C PRO A 53 30.46 -13.88 42.92
N HIS A 54 31.65 -13.30 43.16
CA HIS A 54 33.03 -13.72 42.80
C HIS A 54 33.82 -14.25 44.02
N PRO A 55 34.89 -15.08 43.86
CA PRO A 55 36.11 -14.92 44.67
C PRO A 55 37.46 -15.27 43.95
N PRO A 56 38.64 -15.09 44.61
CA PRO A 56 39.87 -14.66 43.91
C PRO A 56 41.18 -15.48 44.11
N ASN A 57 42.20 -15.05 43.36
CA ASN A 57 43.65 -14.91 43.64
C ASN A 57 44.65 -16.10 43.68
N GLY A 58 45.69 -15.98 42.83
CA GLY A 58 47.10 -16.11 43.25
C GLY A 58 47.87 -17.40 42.92
N ARG A 59 48.93 -17.29 42.08
CA ARG A 59 50.30 -17.87 42.27
C ARG A 59 51.23 -17.62 41.06
N ARG A 60 52.44 -17.11 41.33
CA ARG A 60 53.70 -17.26 40.55
C ARG A 60 54.50 -18.44 41.17
N PRO A 61 55.69 -18.93 40.71
CA PRO A 61 56.68 -18.33 39.78
C PRO A 61 57.50 -19.30 38.86
N ARG A 62 58.41 -18.71 38.07
CA ARG A 62 59.83 -19.08 37.78
C ARG A 62 60.24 -19.16 36.30
N ALA A 63 61.41 -18.57 36.08
CA ALA A 63 62.08 -18.26 34.82
C ALA A 63 62.79 -19.47 34.20
N ARG A 64 63.04 -19.40 32.89
CA ARG A 64 64.34 -19.77 32.31
C ARG A 64 64.64 -18.96 31.05
N ALA A 65 65.90 -18.61 30.95
CA ALA A 65 66.50 -17.68 30.01
C ALA A 65 66.65 -18.27 28.61
N GLY A 66 66.56 -17.38 27.62
CA GLY A 66 66.99 -17.61 26.25
C GLY A 66 67.34 -16.27 25.62
N ALA A 67 68.59 -15.86 25.73
CA ALA A 67 69.13 -14.67 25.07
C ALA A 67 69.32 -14.94 23.56
N ARG A 68 69.01 -13.95 22.71
CA ARG A 68 69.66 -13.68 21.41
C ARG A 68 69.20 -12.31 20.85
N PRO A 69 69.99 -11.70 19.95
CA PRO A 69 70.36 -10.29 20.07
C PRO A 69 69.53 -9.32 19.22
N ALA A 70 69.79 -8.04 19.50
CA ALA A 70 69.20 -6.85 18.91
C ALA A 70 69.19 -6.81 17.37
N ARG A 71 68.05 -6.40 16.81
CA ARG A 71 67.94 -5.77 15.49
C ARG A 71 67.14 -4.47 15.62
N GLY A 72 67.66 -3.43 14.98
CA GLY A 72 67.37 -2.03 15.23
C GLY A 72 65.91 -1.62 15.09
N GLN A 73 65.53 -0.66 15.94
CA GLN A 73 64.33 0.14 15.77
C GLN A 73 64.53 1.09 14.58
N PRO A 74 63.68 1.06 13.54
CA PRO A 74 63.51 2.24 12.71
C PRO A 74 62.72 3.28 13.52
N GLY A 75 63.23 4.51 13.53
CA GLY A 75 62.72 5.62 14.33
C GLY A 75 61.20 5.78 14.21
N ALA A 76 60.53 5.71 15.36
CA ALA A 76 59.11 6.01 15.47
C ALA A 76 58.87 7.46 15.05
N ALA A 77 58.32 7.64 13.84
CA ALA A 77 57.73 8.90 13.44
C ALA A 77 56.68 9.32 14.50
N PRO A 78 56.56 10.62 14.81
CA PRO A 78 55.86 11.06 16.00
C PRO A 78 54.36 10.73 15.87
N ARG A 79 53.86 9.96 16.85
CA ARG A 79 52.51 9.36 16.89
C ARG A 79 51.36 10.35 16.65
N TRP A 80 51.60 11.66 16.84
CA TRP A 80 50.62 12.72 16.57
C TRP A 80 50.35 12.96 15.07
N ARG A 81 51.30 12.64 14.18
CA ARG A 81 51.11 12.82 12.72
C ARG A 81 50.15 11.79 12.14
N VAL A 82 50.21 10.55 12.62
CA VAL A 82 49.31 9.46 12.19
C VAL A 82 47.88 9.67 12.70
N VAL A 83 47.72 10.20 13.92
CA VAL A 83 46.39 10.55 14.47
C VAL A 83 45.76 11.70 13.69
N LYS A 84 46.54 12.71 13.27
CA LYS A 84 46.02 13.84 12.48
C LYS A 84 45.61 13.43 11.07
N THR A 85 46.34 12.54 10.40
CA THR A 85 45.94 12.04 9.07
C THR A 85 44.74 11.10 9.16
N LEU A 86 44.63 10.27 10.20
CA LEU A 86 43.45 9.42 10.41
C LEU A 86 42.20 10.24 10.77
N ALA A 87 42.34 11.28 11.59
CA ALA A 87 41.26 12.21 11.92
C ALA A 87 40.81 13.03 10.71
N LEU A 88 41.75 13.45 9.85
CA LEU A 88 41.45 14.15 8.61
C LEU A 88 40.70 13.25 7.59
N LEU A 89 41.07 11.97 7.49
CA LEU A 89 40.36 10.98 6.67
C LEU A 89 38.95 10.68 7.19
N LEU A 90 38.75 10.66 8.51
CA LEU A 90 37.43 10.48 9.13
C LEU A 90 36.52 11.70 8.92
N VAL A 91 37.08 12.92 8.94
CA VAL A 91 36.37 14.16 8.62
C VAL A 91 36.02 14.24 7.12
N LEU A 92 36.92 13.78 6.24
CA LEU A 92 36.66 13.66 4.79
C LEU A 92 35.61 12.59 4.47
N ALA A 93 35.55 11.49 5.21
CA ALA A 93 34.50 10.48 5.08
C ALA A 93 33.15 10.98 5.63
N GLY A 94 33.15 11.86 6.64
CA GLY A 94 31.94 12.51 7.15
C GLY A 94 31.28 13.46 6.15
N LEU A 95 32.07 14.13 5.30
CA LEU A 95 31.59 15.06 4.26
C LEU A 95 31.03 14.38 3.00
N ALA A 96 31.07 13.03 2.93
CA ALA A 96 30.48 12.26 1.84
C ALA A 96 29.04 11.80 2.12
N HIS A 97 28.42 12.25 3.21
CA HIS A 97 26.97 12.17 3.34
C HIS A 97 26.41 13.22 2.37
N GLY A 98 26.24 12.80 1.12
CA GLY A 98 25.45 13.55 0.17
C GLY A 98 24.12 13.85 0.84
N ASP A 99 23.79 15.13 0.92
CA ASP A 99 22.42 15.56 1.12
C ASP A 99 21.61 14.92 -0.02
N ASP A 100 21.02 13.75 0.25
CA ASP A 100 19.97 13.19 -0.59
C ASP A 100 18.78 14.14 -0.39
N GLU A 101 18.85 15.25 -1.11
CA GLU A 101 17.79 16.22 -1.21
C GLU A 101 16.56 15.44 -1.67
N LEU A 102 15.54 15.38 -0.82
CA LEU A 102 14.28 14.68 -1.10
C LEU A 102 13.66 15.25 -2.39
N ARG A 103 13.97 14.61 -3.52
CA ARG A 103 13.43 14.97 -4.83
C ARG A 103 12.09 14.30 -5.01
N LEU A 104 11.04 15.05 -4.67
CA LEU A 104 9.68 14.60 -4.92
C LEU A 104 9.43 14.48 -6.43
N PRO A 105 8.74 13.42 -6.87
CA PRO A 105 8.37 13.27 -8.28
C PRO A 105 7.46 14.40 -8.71
N ARG A 106 7.54 14.75 -10.00
CA ARG A 106 6.66 15.78 -10.56
C ARG A 106 5.23 15.26 -10.56
N VAL A 107 4.33 15.97 -9.86
CA VAL A 107 2.91 15.63 -9.81
C VAL A 107 2.12 16.50 -10.78
N THR A 108 1.41 15.87 -11.71
CA THR A 108 0.45 16.51 -12.61
C THR A 108 -0.96 16.19 -12.14
N ARG A 109 -1.84 17.19 -12.11
CA ARG A 109 -3.25 17.03 -11.73
C ARG A 109 -4.15 17.45 -12.87
N ALA A 110 -5.19 16.66 -13.15
CA ALA A 110 -6.21 16.96 -14.12
C ALA A 110 -7.59 16.59 -13.56
N ILE A 111 -8.59 17.36 -13.97
CA ILE A 111 -10.00 17.07 -13.72
C ILE A 111 -10.65 16.93 -15.10
N PHE A 112 -11.28 15.80 -15.35
CA PHE A 112 -12.05 15.56 -16.57
C PHE A 112 -13.47 16.11 -16.42
N ASP A 113 -14.19 16.37 -17.51
CA ASP A 113 -15.51 17.05 -17.45
C ASP A 113 -16.58 16.27 -16.70
N ASN A 114 -16.37 14.96 -16.62
CA ASN A 114 -17.17 14.05 -15.86
C ASN A 114 -16.88 14.10 -14.34
N GLY A 115 -15.90 14.89 -13.92
CA GLY A 115 -15.52 15.05 -12.51
C GLY A 115 -14.57 13.96 -12.02
N LEU A 116 -13.99 13.14 -12.90
CA LEU A 116 -12.90 12.24 -12.52
C LEU A 116 -11.64 13.08 -12.23
N HIS A 117 -11.10 12.92 -11.02
CA HIS A 117 -9.84 13.52 -10.62
C HIS A 117 -8.70 12.55 -10.93
N VAL A 118 -7.71 13.00 -11.70
CA VAL A 118 -6.51 12.22 -11.99
C VAL A 118 -5.27 12.95 -11.51
N VAL A 119 -4.46 12.21 -10.77
CA VAL A 119 -3.18 12.64 -10.24
C VAL A 119 -2.15 11.68 -10.79
N VAL A 120 -1.15 12.21 -11.48
CA VAL A 120 -0.05 11.44 -12.07
C VAL A 120 1.23 11.88 -11.40
N ALA A 121 1.93 10.95 -10.78
CA ALA A 121 3.31 11.14 -10.31
C ALA A 121 4.23 10.36 -11.25
N GLU A 122 5.15 11.04 -11.91
CA GLU A 122 6.06 10.39 -12.85
C GLU A 122 7.34 9.93 -12.16
N TYR A 123 7.64 8.64 -12.30
CA TYR A 123 8.89 8.03 -11.86
C TYR A 123 9.47 7.19 -13.01
N HIS A 124 10.66 7.55 -13.50
CA HIS A 124 11.22 6.99 -14.74
C HIS A 124 12.32 5.95 -14.51
N GLU A 125 12.53 5.49 -13.26
CA GLU A 125 13.57 4.49 -12.96
C GLU A 125 13.10 3.05 -13.22
N LEU A 126 11.79 2.80 -13.15
CA LEU A 126 11.20 1.50 -13.40
C LEU A 126 10.26 1.59 -14.62
N PRO A 127 10.29 0.64 -15.56
CA PRO A 127 9.40 0.61 -16.72
C PRO A 127 8.01 0.07 -16.35
N LEU A 128 7.46 0.56 -15.24
CA LEU A 128 6.21 0.11 -14.64
C LEU A 128 5.24 1.27 -14.52
N VAL A 129 3.95 1.00 -14.70
CA VAL A 129 2.90 1.98 -14.48
C VAL A 129 1.85 1.38 -13.54
N GLU A 130 1.67 2.03 -12.40
CA GLU A 130 0.64 1.68 -11.41
C GLU A 130 -0.55 2.65 -11.51
N PHE A 131 -1.75 2.09 -11.50
CA PHE A 131 -3.02 2.80 -11.44
C PHE A 131 -3.72 2.45 -10.14
N GLN A 132 -4.18 3.47 -9.43
CA GLN A 132 -5.09 3.31 -8.32
C GLN A 132 -6.36 4.09 -8.61
N LEU A 133 -7.46 3.36 -8.80
CA LEU A 133 -8.78 3.93 -8.94
C LEU A 133 -9.50 3.83 -7.60
N ILE A 134 -9.79 4.99 -7.01
CA ILE A 134 -10.52 5.07 -5.75
C ILE A 134 -11.97 5.37 -6.07
N VAL A 135 -12.86 4.42 -5.77
CA VAL A 135 -14.30 4.56 -5.93
C VAL A 135 -14.90 4.84 -4.56
N GLY A 136 -15.71 5.90 -4.45
CA GLY A 136 -16.41 6.28 -3.21
C GLY A 136 -17.59 5.37 -2.85
N ALA A 137 -17.40 4.06 -3.03
CA ALA A 137 -18.35 2.99 -2.74
C ALA A 137 -17.65 1.96 -1.85
N GLY A 138 -18.05 1.90 -0.58
CA GLY A 138 -17.47 1.04 0.44
C GLY A 138 -18.54 0.48 1.37
N ALA A 139 -18.12 -0.30 2.37
CA ALA A 139 -19.03 -1.02 3.27
C ALA A 139 -19.97 -0.11 4.08
N ALA A 140 -19.61 1.17 4.29
CA ALA A 140 -20.51 2.13 4.92
C ALA A 140 -21.79 2.40 4.11
N GLN A 141 -21.78 2.11 2.80
CA GLN A 141 -22.92 2.28 1.90
C GLN A 141 -23.73 1.00 1.67
N ASP A 142 -23.32 -0.12 2.29
CA ASP A 142 -24.04 -1.38 2.23
C ASP A 142 -25.47 -1.22 2.78
N PRO A 143 -26.51 -1.65 2.03
CA PRO A 143 -27.89 -1.62 2.51
C PRO A 143 -28.04 -2.42 3.81
N PRO A 144 -28.92 -2.00 4.73
CA PRO A 144 -29.25 -2.80 5.91
C PRO A 144 -29.72 -4.21 5.52
N GLY A 145 -29.14 -5.26 6.13
CA GLY A 145 -29.44 -6.65 5.80
C GLY A 145 -28.65 -7.21 4.60
N LYS A 146 -27.81 -6.38 3.96
CA LYS A 146 -26.92 -6.77 2.85
C LYS A 146 -25.46 -6.40 3.14
N GLU A 147 -25.07 -6.41 4.42
CA GLU A 147 -23.70 -6.15 4.83
C GLU A 147 -22.71 -7.12 4.16
N GLY A 148 -21.65 -6.55 3.58
CA GLY A 148 -20.62 -7.26 2.82
C GLY A 148 -20.85 -7.27 1.30
N VAL A 149 -21.96 -6.69 0.80
CA VAL A 149 -22.24 -6.63 -0.65
C VAL A 149 -21.19 -5.83 -1.41
N SER A 150 -20.67 -4.74 -0.84
CA SER A 150 -19.55 -3.98 -1.40
C SER A 150 -18.31 -4.85 -1.62
N ALA A 151 -17.91 -5.62 -0.61
CA ALA A 151 -16.76 -6.51 -0.69
C ALA A 151 -16.98 -7.67 -1.68
N VAL A 152 -18.18 -8.27 -1.72
CA VAL A 152 -18.50 -9.32 -2.71
C VAL A 152 -18.45 -8.73 -4.12
N THR A 153 -19.00 -7.52 -4.31
CA THR A 153 -18.99 -6.82 -5.60
C THR A 153 -17.55 -6.54 -6.05
N ALA A 154 -16.72 -5.98 -5.16
CA ALA A 154 -15.31 -5.73 -5.44
C ALA A 154 -14.57 -7.01 -5.86
N ASN A 155 -14.76 -8.10 -5.13
CA ASN A 155 -14.16 -9.39 -5.44
C ASN A 155 -14.70 -10.03 -6.74
N ALA A 156 -15.93 -9.72 -7.11
CA ALA A 156 -16.56 -10.21 -8.33
C ALA A 156 -16.17 -9.41 -9.59
N LEU A 157 -15.72 -8.15 -9.46
CA LEU A 157 -15.29 -7.31 -10.59
C LEU A 157 -14.21 -8.00 -11.45
N ARG A 158 -13.26 -8.70 -10.81
CA ARG A 158 -12.16 -9.38 -11.52
C ARG A 158 -12.52 -10.77 -12.08
N ARG A 159 -13.79 -11.19 -11.99
CA ARG A 159 -14.25 -12.54 -12.38
C ARG A 159 -15.03 -12.58 -13.70
N GLY A 160 -14.74 -11.64 -14.58
CA GLY A 160 -15.30 -11.58 -15.93
C GLY A 160 -15.69 -10.18 -16.31
N ALA A 161 -15.35 -9.80 -17.53
CA ALA A 161 -15.60 -8.47 -18.07
C ALA A 161 -15.92 -8.56 -19.57
N GLY A 162 -17.01 -7.90 -19.97
CA GLY A 162 -17.54 -7.94 -21.33
C GLY A 162 -17.78 -9.36 -21.81
N LYS A 163 -16.97 -9.78 -22.79
CA LYS A 163 -17.03 -11.12 -23.40
C LYS A 163 -16.05 -12.12 -22.78
N LEU A 164 -15.18 -11.68 -21.87
CA LEU A 164 -14.15 -12.51 -21.26
C LEU A 164 -14.70 -13.21 -20.02
N THR A 165 -14.51 -14.53 -19.97
CA THR A 165 -14.70 -15.31 -18.75
C THR A 165 -13.65 -14.94 -17.69
N ALA A 166 -13.85 -15.37 -16.44
CA ALA A 166 -12.88 -15.15 -15.37
C ALA A 166 -11.47 -15.65 -15.73
N GLU A 167 -11.38 -16.82 -16.35
CA GLU A 167 -10.10 -17.42 -16.76
C GLU A 167 -9.44 -16.67 -17.92
N GLU A 168 -10.22 -16.28 -18.93
CA GLU A 168 -9.70 -15.52 -20.07
C GLU A 168 -9.23 -14.12 -19.63
N LEU A 169 -9.97 -13.48 -18.72
CA LEU A 169 -9.58 -12.21 -18.13
C LEU A 169 -8.28 -12.34 -17.35
N ALA A 170 -8.15 -13.36 -16.49
CA ALA A 170 -6.91 -13.61 -15.74
C ALA A 170 -5.72 -13.83 -16.67
N ARG A 171 -5.87 -14.67 -17.70
CA ARG A 171 -4.82 -14.92 -18.71
C ARG A 171 -4.46 -13.66 -19.50
N ALA A 172 -5.44 -12.80 -19.81
CA ALA A 172 -5.20 -11.53 -20.49
C ALA A 172 -4.45 -10.52 -19.61
N ILE A 173 -4.67 -10.52 -18.29
CA ILE A 173 -3.90 -9.70 -17.35
C ILE A 173 -2.46 -10.22 -17.25
N GLU A 174 -2.30 -11.54 -17.11
CA GLU A 174 -0.99 -12.20 -17.00
C GLU A 174 -0.15 -12.06 -18.26
N SER A 175 -0.76 -12.13 -19.46
CA SER A 175 -0.03 -12.00 -20.73
C SER A 175 0.57 -10.61 -20.94
N LEU A 176 -0.02 -9.59 -20.33
CA LEU A 176 0.49 -8.21 -20.29
C LEU A 176 1.54 -8.01 -19.18
N GLY A 177 1.94 -9.08 -18.49
CA GLY A 177 2.86 -9.03 -17.35
C GLY A 177 2.33 -8.19 -16.19
N GLY A 178 1.01 -8.02 -16.11
CA GLY A 178 0.37 -7.12 -15.15
C GLY A 178 -0.36 -7.83 -14.02
N ARG A 179 -0.98 -7.02 -13.15
CA ARG A 179 -1.86 -7.49 -12.08
C ARG A 179 -2.99 -6.50 -11.88
N ILE A 180 -4.20 -6.99 -11.61
CA ILE A 180 -5.33 -6.19 -11.14
C ILE A 180 -5.81 -6.75 -9.81
N SER A 181 -5.93 -5.90 -8.80
CA SER A 181 -6.46 -6.23 -7.49
C SER A 181 -7.52 -5.23 -7.06
N THR A 182 -8.39 -5.65 -6.14
CA THR A 182 -9.45 -4.81 -5.60
C THR A 182 -9.44 -4.94 -4.08
N THR A 183 -9.39 -3.81 -3.40
CA THR A 183 -9.37 -3.72 -1.94
C THR A 183 -10.62 -2.96 -1.50
N PRO A 184 -11.67 -3.67 -1.02
CA PRO A 184 -12.82 -3.01 -0.44
C PRO A 184 -12.41 -2.38 0.90
N GLY A 185 -12.92 -1.18 1.15
CA GLY A 185 -12.76 -0.46 2.41
C GLY A 185 -14.09 0.05 2.95
N THR A 186 -14.07 0.70 4.10
CA THR A 186 -15.28 1.25 4.73
C THR A 186 -15.87 2.41 3.91
N ASP A 187 -15.01 3.34 3.48
CA ASP A 187 -15.43 4.57 2.77
C ASP A 187 -15.41 4.43 1.24
N GLY A 188 -14.62 3.50 0.74
CA GLY A 188 -14.41 3.34 -0.68
C GLY A 188 -13.70 2.04 -1.02
N THR A 189 -13.74 1.70 -2.30
CA THR A 189 -13.05 0.55 -2.86
C THR A 189 -11.89 1.06 -3.71
N ILE A 190 -10.71 0.50 -3.48
CA ILE A 190 -9.51 0.81 -4.26
C ILE A 190 -9.30 -0.32 -5.27
N VAL A 191 -9.23 0.02 -6.55
CA VAL A 191 -8.84 -0.90 -7.61
C VAL A 191 -7.44 -0.54 -8.04
N THR A 192 -6.51 -1.45 -7.80
CA THR A 192 -5.11 -1.28 -8.17
C THR A 192 -4.82 -2.10 -9.42
N ALA A 193 -4.18 -1.49 -10.41
CA ALA A 193 -3.73 -2.17 -11.61
C ALA A 193 -2.29 -1.80 -11.93
N GLU A 194 -1.48 -2.78 -12.25
CA GLU A 194 -0.05 -2.64 -12.49
C GLU A 194 0.28 -3.29 -13.83
N PHE A 195 0.99 -2.56 -14.70
CA PHE A 195 1.37 -3.04 -16.03
C PHE A 195 2.76 -2.52 -16.42
N LEU A 196 3.42 -3.22 -17.35
CA LEU A 196 4.63 -2.71 -17.97
C LEU A 196 4.33 -1.46 -18.81
N ARG A 197 5.30 -0.56 -18.90
CA ARG A 197 5.20 0.69 -19.67
C ARG A 197 4.75 0.47 -21.12
N ASP A 198 5.26 -0.58 -21.76
CA ASP A 198 4.99 -0.85 -23.17
C ASP A 198 3.56 -1.39 -23.39
N ASP A 199 3.03 -2.11 -22.41
CA ASP A 199 1.69 -2.71 -22.42
C ASP A 199 0.61 -1.84 -21.75
N PHE A 200 1.00 -0.67 -21.24
CA PHE A 200 0.14 0.23 -20.48
C PHE A 200 -1.21 0.51 -21.18
N THR A 201 -1.20 0.78 -22.49
CA THR A 201 -2.43 1.12 -23.21
C THR A 201 -3.41 -0.05 -23.22
N ALA A 202 -2.91 -1.27 -23.46
CA ALA A 202 -3.72 -2.49 -23.45
C ALA A 202 -4.22 -2.81 -22.03
N GLY A 203 -3.36 -2.65 -21.02
CA GLY A 203 -3.73 -2.83 -19.61
C GLY A 203 -4.82 -1.85 -19.16
N LEU A 204 -4.75 -0.59 -19.60
CA LEU A 204 -5.77 0.42 -19.32
C LEU A 204 -7.11 0.09 -19.99
N ASP A 205 -7.10 -0.40 -21.23
CA ASP A 205 -8.31 -0.84 -21.92
C ASP A 205 -8.95 -2.06 -21.25
N LEU A 206 -8.13 -2.94 -20.65
CA LEU A 206 -8.61 -4.08 -19.87
C LEU A 206 -9.21 -3.63 -18.52
N LEU A 207 -8.52 -2.74 -17.80
CA LEU A 207 -9.04 -2.12 -16.58
C LEU A 207 -10.37 -1.40 -16.85
N ARG A 208 -10.48 -0.69 -17.98
CA ARG A 208 -11.73 -0.04 -18.40
C ARG A 208 -12.86 -1.04 -18.56
N GLN A 209 -12.61 -2.20 -19.19
CA GLN A 209 -13.61 -3.25 -19.35
C GLN A 209 -14.03 -3.82 -17.99
N VAL A 210 -13.08 -4.12 -17.11
CA VAL A 210 -13.34 -4.61 -15.75
C VAL A 210 -14.22 -3.65 -14.95
N MET A 211 -13.97 -2.34 -15.07
CA MET A 211 -14.69 -1.33 -14.30
C MET A 211 -16.05 -0.95 -14.88
N LEU A 212 -16.23 -0.99 -16.20
CA LEU A 212 -17.42 -0.47 -16.88
C LEU A 212 -18.36 -1.53 -17.45
N ASP A 213 -17.86 -2.75 -17.66
CA ASP A 213 -18.63 -3.85 -18.24
C ASP A 213 -18.37 -5.17 -17.48
N PRO A 214 -18.54 -5.22 -16.15
CA PRO A 214 -18.39 -6.47 -15.41
C PRO A 214 -19.55 -7.44 -15.70
N THR A 215 -19.24 -8.70 -15.98
CA THR A 215 -20.27 -9.68 -16.38
C THR A 215 -21.13 -10.17 -15.20
N PHE A 216 -20.54 -10.22 -14.00
CA PHE A 216 -21.13 -10.78 -12.77
C PHE A 216 -21.85 -12.12 -13.00
N ALA A 217 -21.17 -13.10 -13.61
CA ALA A 217 -21.75 -14.42 -13.85
C ALA A 217 -22.24 -15.06 -12.54
N ARG A 218 -23.39 -15.75 -12.58
CA ARG A 218 -24.04 -16.29 -11.35
C ARG A 218 -23.11 -17.23 -10.57
N ASP A 219 -22.40 -18.10 -11.27
CA ASP A 219 -21.47 -19.04 -10.65
C ASP A 219 -20.24 -18.34 -10.04
N GLU A 220 -19.74 -17.28 -10.68
CA GLU A 220 -18.61 -16.51 -10.19
C GLU A 220 -18.97 -15.64 -8.97
N VAL A 221 -20.18 -15.07 -8.96
CA VAL A 221 -20.69 -14.38 -7.77
C VAL A 221 -20.89 -15.36 -6.60
N ARG A 222 -21.41 -16.56 -6.88
CA ARG A 222 -21.51 -17.62 -5.87
C ARG A 222 -20.13 -17.95 -5.28
N ARG A 223 -19.13 -18.18 -6.14
CA ARG A 223 -17.75 -18.47 -5.71
C ARG A 223 -17.14 -17.33 -4.89
N ALA A 224 -17.30 -16.08 -5.34
CA ALA A 224 -16.83 -14.90 -4.59
C ALA A 224 -17.46 -14.81 -3.20
N ARG A 225 -18.77 -15.08 -3.09
CA ARG A 225 -19.49 -15.12 -1.82
C ARG A 225 -18.97 -16.24 -0.91
N GLU A 226 -18.80 -17.45 -1.45
CA GLU A 226 -18.30 -18.61 -0.68
C GLU A 226 -16.87 -18.36 -0.16
N GLU A 227 -15.99 -17.81 -1.00
CA GLU A 227 -14.64 -17.41 -0.59
C GLU A 227 -14.67 -16.33 0.49
N GLN A 228 -15.57 -15.35 0.38
CA GLN A 228 -15.72 -14.32 1.40
C GLN A 228 -16.25 -14.88 2.73
N VAL A 229 -17.22 -15.79 2.69
CA VAL A 229 -17.71 -16.49 3.90
C VAL A 229 -16.57 -17.29 4.54
N ALA A 230 -15.77 -18.00 3.73
CA ALA A 230 -14.60 -18.73 4.23
C ALA A 230 -13.57 -17.78 4.88
N GLY A 231 -13.29 -16.63 4.25
CA GLY A 231 -12.42 -15.60 4.79
C GLY A 231 -12.91 -15.01 6.11
N ILE A 232 -14.22 -14.77 6.24
CA ILE A 232 -14.84 -14.33 7.49
C ILE A 232 -14.62 -15.37 8.59
N VAL A 233 -14.88 -16.66 8.30
CA VAL A 233 -14.73 -17.75 9.27
C VAL A 233 -13.27 -17.89 9.71
N ALA A 234 -12.33 -17.91 8.77
CA ALA A 234 -10.91 -17.98 9.07
C ALA A 234 -10.46 -16.76 9.91
N GLY A 235 -10.96 -15.57 9.60
CA GLY A 235 -10.68 -14.35 10.36
C GLY A 235 -11.30 -14.30 11.77
N LEU A 236 -12.14 -15.27 12.17
CA LEU A 236 -12.60 -15.41 13.55
C LEU A 236 -11.61 -16.21 14.42
N GLU A 237 -10.68 -16.92 13.80
CA GLU A 237 -9.62 -17.67 14.51
C GLU A 237 -8.47 -16.74 14.96
N ASP A 238 -8.32 -15.57 14.32
CA ASP A 238 -7.37 -14.55 14.70
C ASP A 238 -7.95 -13.61 15.78
N ALA A 239 -7.33 -13.60 16.96
CA ALA A 239 -7.79 -12.81 18.10
C ALA A 239 -7.73 -11.30 17.84
N SER A 240 -6.78 -10.83 17.03
CA SER A 240 -6.61 -9.40 16.73
C SER A 240 -7.72 -8.92 15.80
N ALA A 241 -7.97 -9.65 14.71
CA ALA A 241 -9.05 -9.39 13.78
C ALA A 241 -10.43 -9.45 14.46
N LEU A 242 -10.64 -10.42 15.35
CA LEU A 242 -11.87 -10.49 16.15
C LEU A 242 -12.00 -9.28 17.09
N ALA A 243 -10.92 -8.88 17.76
CA ALA A 243 -10.93 -7.71 18.64
C ALA A 243 -11.24 -6.42 17.87
N GLU A 244 -10.67 -6.22 16.68
CA GLU A 244 -10.95 -5.07 15.82
C GLU A 244 -12.42 -5.01 15.38
N LYS A 245 -13.00 -6.16 14.98
CA LYS A 245 -14.43 -6.25 14.61
C LYS A 245 -15.34 -5.91 15.79
N CYS A 246 -15.06 -6.48 16.97
CA CYS A 246 -15.82 -6.19 18.20
C CYS A 246 -15.65 -4.73 18.63
N TYR A 247 -14.44 -4.18 18.51
CA TYR A 247 -14.14 -2.80 18.85
C TYR A 247 -14.92 -1.82 17.96
N GLY A 248 -14.96 -2.06 16.65
CA GLY A 248 -15.78 -1.28 15.71
C GLY A 248 -17.25 -1.32 16.09
N GLY A 249 -17.81 -2.50 16.36
CA GLY A 249 -19.20 -2.66 16.80
C GLY A 249 -19.50 -1.96 18.13
N PHE A 250 -18.58 -2.00 19.10
CA PHE A 250 -18.72 -1.33 20.39
C PHE A 250 -18.67 0.20 20.25
N LEU A 251 -17.71 0.72 19.47
CA LEU A 251 -17.50 2.16 19.34
C LEU A 251 -18.62 2.85 18.56
N TYR A 252 -19.09 2.21 17.49
CA TYR A 252 -20.05 2.81 16.54
C TYR A 252 -21.48 2.30 16.71
N GLY A 253 -21.72 1.26 17.51
CA GLY A 253 -23.05 0.70 17.75
C GLY A 253 -23.75 0.30 16.45
N SER A 254 -24.92 0.89 16.18
CA SER A 254 -25.72 0.63 14.97
C SER A 254 -25.26 1.42 13.73
N HIS A 255 -24.25 2.29 13.85
CA HIS A 255 -23.77 3.11 12.74
C HIS A 255 -23.05 2.23 11.68
N PRO A 256 -23.12 2.56 10.37
CA PRO A 256 -22.51 1.74 9.31
C PRO A 256 -21.00 1.43 9.51
N TYR A 257 -20.26 2.32 10.18
CA TYR A 257 -18.83 2.13 10.47
C TYR A 257 -18.54 1.05 11.51
N GLY A 258 -19.54 0.64 12.31
CA GLY A 258 -19.42 -0.48 13.23
C GLY A 258 -19.57 -1.84 12.55
N ARG A 259 -19.88 -1.85 11.26
CA ARG A 259 -20.04 -3.08 10.46
C ARG A 259 -18.68 -3.47 9.88
N PRO A 260 -18.28 -4.75 9.97
CA PRO A 260 -17.08 -5.23 9.29
C PRO A 260 -17.20 -5.03 7.77
N VAL A 261 -16.09 -4.67 7.11
CA VAL A 261 -16.04 -4.42 5.65
C VAL A 261 -16.43 -5.67 4.84
N GLU A 262 -15.96 -6.82 5.30
CA GLU A 262 -16.29 -8.15 4.78
C GLU A 262 -17.74 -8.59 5.06
N GLY A 263 -18.50 -7.82 5.84
CA GLY A 263 -19.86 -8.18 6.27
C GLY A 263 -19.88 -9.21 7.40
N ARG A 264 -21.05 -9.83 7.62
CA ARG A 264 -21.22 -10.92 8.57
C ARG A 264 -21.55 -12.20 7.82
N ARG A 265 -21.16 -13.36 8.36
CA ARG A 265 -21.48 -14.65 7.75
C ARG A 265 -22.96 -14.78 7.35
N ALA A 266 -23.87 -14.43 8.27
CA ALA A 266 -25.31 -14.52 8.02
C ALA A 266 -25.78 -13.65 6.85
N THR A 267 -25.29 -12.42 6.73
CA THR A 267 -25.73 -11.49 5.67
C THR A 267 -25.08 -11.84 4.33
N VAL A 268 -23.81 -12.22 4.35
CA VAL A 268 -23.05 -12.56 3.14
C VAL A 268 -23.57 -13.85 2.51
N SER A 269 -23.95 -14.86 3.31
CA SER A 269 -24.47 -16.13 2.80
C SER A 269 -25.74 -15.98 1.94
N ASP A 270 -26.54 -14.95 2.19
CA ASP A 270 -27.80 -14.69 1.49
C ASP A 270 -27.65 -13.76 0.27
N LEU A 271 -26.42 -13.31 -0.04
CA LEU A 271 -26.18 -12.43 -1.18
C LEU A 271 -26.32 -13.16 -2.52
N GLY A 272 -27.07 -12.56 -3.43
CA GLY A 272 -27.25 -13.04 -4.80
C GLY A 272 -26.63 -12.10 -5.84
N ARG A 273 -26.60 -12.57 -7.11
CA ARG A 273 -26.18 -11.75 -8.25
C ARG A 273 -26.94 -10.43 -8.35
N SER A 274 -28.26 -10.45 -8.09
CA SER A 274 -29.09 -9.25 -8.14
C SER A 274 -28.65 -8.19 -7.13
N ASP A 275 -28.20 -8.58 -5.94
CA ASP A 275 -27.72 -7.65 -4.92
C ASP A 275 -26.41 -6.99 -5.38
N VAL A 276 -25.50 -7.76 -5.97
CA VAL A 276 -24.23 -7.29 -6.52
C VAL A 276 -24.44 -6.31 -7.68
N THR A 277 -25.29 -6.68 -8.64
CA THR A 277 -25.60 -5.79 -9.78
C THR A 277 -26.31 -4.52 -9.32
N ALA A 278 -27.28 -4.63 -8.41
CA ALA A 278 -27.97 -3.46 -7.85
C ALA A 278 -27.03 -2.53 -7.07
N TYR A 279 -26.03 -3.08 -6.38
CA TYR A 279 -25.01 -2.27 -5.71
C TYR A 279 -24.06 -1.60 -6.72
N TYR A 280 -23.67 -2.29 -7.79
CA TYR A 280 -22.82 -1.75 -8.85
C TYR A 280 -23.48 -0.62 -9.65
N ASP A 281 -24.77 -0.73 -9.96
CA ASP A 281 -25.50 0.24 -10.77
C ASP A 281 -25.85 1.56 -10.04
N ARG A 282 -25.63 1.62 -8.73
CA ARG A 282 -25.98 2.75 -7.85
C ARG A 282 -24.89 3.82 -7.79
#